data_AF-A0A6N2CIH2-F1
#
_entry.id   AF-A0A6N2CIH2-F1
#
_cell.length_a   1.000
_cell.length_b   1.000
_cell.length_c   1.000
_cell.angle_alpha   90.00
_cell.angle_beta   90.00
_cell.angle_gamma   90.00
#
_symmetry.space_group_name_H-M   'P 1'
#
loop_
_entity.id
_entity.type
_entity.pdbx_description
1 polymer ?
#
loop_
_entity_poly.entity_id
_entity_poly.type
_entity_poly.pdbx_seq_one_letter_code
_entity_poly.pdbx_strand_id
1 'polypeptide(L)'
;MPKSTTDAVARLRTLNELLARVSDTERADHARRALEFAYREHPEDLLRVPIGDYVDKLAHLHFGPGPGTADFAFAHWHVPRLDDFSPLWIRQAIVTEMKKLAGRREALLLVTGLRQAVCAEGCYWTKQREAQYQRVRGWIDALACAWATRGSRLEVVVL
;
A
#
# COMPACT_ATOMS: atom_id res chain seq x y z
N MET A 1 6.64 -26.67 -3.73
CA MET A 1 6.25 -25.38 -3.13
C MET A 1 6.05 -24.27 -4.18
N PRO A 2 5.08 -24.35 -5.11
CA PRO A 2 4.87 -23.29 -6.13
C PRO A 2 3.86 -22.20 -5.75
N LYS A 3 3.04 -22.39 -4.69
CA LYS A 3 1.91 -21.48 -4.37
C LYS A 3 2.34 -20.06 -3.95
N SER A 4 3.44 -19.91 -3.21
CA SER A 4 3.87 -18.60 -2.66
C SER A 4 4.31 -17.61 -3.74
N THR A 5 4.96 -18.09 -4.79
CA THR A 5 5.45 -17.28 -5.91
C THR A 5 4.29 -16.75 -6.76
N THR A 6 3.32 -17.61 -7.08
CA THR A 6 2.11 -17.21 -7.81
C THR A 6 1.30 -16.18 -7.02
N ASP A 7 1.18 -16.35 -5.70
CA ASP A 7 0.46 -15.40 -4.83
C ASP A 7 1.16 -14.04 -4.70
N ALA A 8 2.50 -14.01 -4.74
CA ALA A 8 3.25 -12.75 -4.74
C ALA A 8 3.02 -11.99 -6.06
N VAL A 9 3.19 -12.67 -7.20
CA VAL A 9 3.00 -12.07 -8.53
C VAL A 9 1.57 -11.57 -8.73
N ALA A 10 0.57 -12.34 -8.29
CA ALA A 10 -0.82 -11.93 -8.33
C ALA A 10 -1.05 -10.63 -7.55
N ARG A 11 -0.47 -10.51 -6.34
CA ARG A 11 -0.52 -9.27 -5.55
C ARG A 11 0.12 -8.07 -6.25
N LEU A 12 1.27 -8.25 -6.88
CA LEU A 12 1.95 -7.18 -7.62
C LEU A 12 1.11 -6.71 -8.81
N ARG A 13 0.47 -7.65 -9.54
CA ARG A 13 -0.47 -7.31 -10.61
C ARG A 13 -1.68 -6.56 -10.08
N THR A 14 -2.29 -7.02 -8.98
CA THR A 14 -3.42 -6.33 -8.36
C THR A 14 -3.06 -4.90 -7.96
N LEU A 15 -1.86 -4.69 -7.39
CA LEU A 15 -1.35 -3.35 -7.08
C LEU A 15 -1.21 -2.47 -8.32
N ASN A 16 -0.62 -2.99 -9.39
CA ASN A 16 -0.49 -2.28 -10.66
C ASN A 16 -1.86 -1.87 -11.24
N GLU A 17 -2.84 -2.78 -11.23
CA GLU A 17 -4.20 -2.49 -11.69
C GLU A 17 -4.91 -1.43 -10.82
N LEU A 18 -4.66 -1.45 -9.51
CA LEU A 18 -5.23 -0.46 -8.60
C LEU A 18 -4.68 0.94 -8.87
N LEU A 19 -3.36 1.06 -9.06
CA LEU A 19 -2.71 2.33 -9.40
C LEU A 19 -3.06 2.79 -10.82
N ALA A 20 -3.23 1.87 -11.77
CA ALA A 20 -3.63 2.19 -13.14
C ALA A 20 -4.97 2.93 -13.23
N ARG A 21 -5.91 2.68 -12.30
CA ARG A 21 -7.24 3.33 -12.28
C ARG A 21 -7.18 4.83 -11.95
N VAL A 22 -6.10 5.27 -11.31
CA VAL A 22 -5.94 6.63 -10.80
C VAL A 22 -4.77 7.38 -11.46
N SER A 23 -4.00 6.70 -12.31
CA SER A 23 -2.90 7.28 -13.07
C SER A 23 -3.32 7.62 -14.51
N ASP A 24 -2.48 8.40 -15.19
CA ASP A 24 -2.59 8.61 -16.63
C ASP A 24 -2.50 7.29 -17.42
N THR A 25 -3.26 7.17 -18.50
CA THR A 25 -3.38 5.95 -19.30
C THR A 25 -2.04 5.52 -19.90
N GLU A 26 -1.23 6.45 -20.41
CA GLU A 26 0.06 6.11 -21.02
C GLU A 26 1.05 5.63 -19.97
N ARG A 27 1.07 6.30 -18.81
CA ARG A 27 1.92 5.89 -17.67
C ARG A 27 1.51 4.55 -17.09
N ALA A 28 0.20 4.29 -16.99
CA ALA A 28 -0.32 3.00 -16.59
C ALA A 28 0.14 1.87 -17.52
N ASP A 29 0.11 2.13 -18.84
CA ASP A 29 0.54 1.16 -19.84
C ASP A 29 2.06 0.92 -19.79
N HIS A 30 2.85 1.98 -19.59
CA HIS A 30 4.29 1.87 -19.38
C HIS A 30 4.64 1.08 -18.11
N ALA A 31 3.97 1.36 -16.99
CA ALA A 31 4.16 0.63 -15.74
C ALA A 31 3.80 -0.85 -15.90
N ARG A 32 2.67 -1.16 -16.56
CA ARG A 32 2.26 -2.54 -16.86
C ARG A 32 3.32 -3.27 -17.71
N ARG A 33 3.81 -2.64 -18.79
CA ARG A 33 4.83 -3.24 -19.67
C ARG A 33 6.16 -3.45 -18.94
N ALA A 34 6.60 -2.50 -18.12
CA ALA A 34 7.81 -2.63 -17.32
C ALA A 34 7.70 -3.79 -16.32
N LEU A 35 6.54 -3.95 -15.68
CA LEU A 35 6.26 -5.08 -14.80
C LEU A 35 6.24 -6.41 -15.55
N GLU A 36 5.56 -6.49 -16.69
CA GLU A 36 5.54 -7.71 -17.50
C GLU A 36 6.92 -8.12 -17.98
N PHE A 37 7.73 -7.15 -18.40
CA PHE A 37 9.12 -7.37 -18.78
C PHE A 37 9.95 -7.92 -17.62
N ALA A 38 9.92 -7.23 -16.47
CA ALA A 38 10.65 -7.67 -15.27
C ALA A 38 10.21 -9.08 -14.83
N TYR A 39 8.93 -9.41 -14.96
CA TYR A 39 8.40 -10.74 -14.63
C TYR A 39 8.90 -11.84 -15.57
N ARG A 40 9.02 -11.54 -16.88
CA ARG A 40 9.49 -12.51 -17.87
C ARG A 40 10.99 -12.75 -17.77
N GLU A 41 11.76 -11.68 -17.59
CA GLU A 41 13.22 -11.76 -17.64
C GLU A 41 13.85 -12.10 -16.28
N HIS A 42 13.29 -11.58 -15.17
CA HIS A 42 13.90 -11.67 -13.84
C HIS A 42 12.87 -11.92 -12.72
N PRO A 43 12.12 -13.04 -12.76
CA PRO A 43 11.08 -13.33 -11.77
C PRO A 43 11.62 -13.48 -10.34
N GLU A 44 12.82 -14.06 -10.18
CA GLU A 44 13.48 -14.21 -8.88
C GLU A 44 13.84 -12.89 -8.21
N ASP A 45 14.20 -11.86 -8.98
CA ASP A 45 14.58 -10.56 -8.45
C ASP A 45 13.34 -9.79 -7.97
N LEU A 46 12.23 -9.87 -8.70
CA LEU A 46 10.94 -9.33 -8.26
C LEU A 46 10.47 -9.92 -6.94
N LEU A 47 10.75 -11.20 -6.68
CA LEU A 47 10.37 -11.87 -5.44
C LEU A 47 11.25 -11.47 -4.24
N ARG A 48 12.46 -10.98 -4.50
CA ARG A 48 13.41 -10.52 -3.48
C ARG A 48 13.15 -9.08 -3.04
N VAL A 49 12.48 -8.29 -3.87
CA VAL A 49 12.13 -6.90 -3.52
C VAL A 49 11.05 -6.89 -2.44
N PRO A 50 11.27 -6.22 -1.29
CA PRO A 50 10.22 -6.01 -0.30
C PRO A 50 9.00 -5.33 -0.92
N ILE A 51 7.79 -5.73 -0.51
CA ILE A 51 6.55 -5.17 -1.06
C ILE A 51 6.48 -3.65 -0.94
N GLY A 52 7.06 -3.08 0.12
CA GLY A 52 7.10 -1.63 0.31
C GLY A 52 7.86 -0.91 -0.80
N ASP A 53 9.11 -1.33 -1.03
CA ASP A 53 9.98 -0.78 -2.08
C ASP A 53 9.39 -0.96 -3.48
N TYR A 54 8.68 -2.07 -3.69
CA TYR A 54 8.01 -2.34 -4.96
C TYR A 54 6.84 -1.38 -5.21
N VAL A 55 6.01 -1.14 -4.19
CA VAL A 55 4.91 -0.17 -4.27
C VAL A 55 5.44 1.23 -4.55
N ASP A 56 6.53 1.64 -3.90
CA ASP A 56 7.13 2.96 -4.12
C ASP A 56 7.66 3.10 -5.56
N LYS A 57 8.28 2.06 -6.12
CA LYS A 57 8.72 2.03 -7.52
C LYS A 57 7.55 2.09 -8.50
N LEU A 58 6.47 1.34 -8.26
CA LEU A 58 5.27 1.42 -9.09
C LEU A 58 4.62 2.80 -9.02
N ALA A 59 4.47 3.36 -7.82
CA ALA A 59 3.94 4.70 -7.64
C ALA A 59 4.76 5.74 -8.42
N HIS A 60 6.09 5.60 -8.41
CA HIS A 60 6.97 6.44 -9.22
C HIS A 60 6.72 6.30 -10.73
N LEU A 61 6.49 5.09 -11.24
CA LEU A 61 6.16 4.87 -12.66
C LEU A 61 4.80 5.46 -13.04
N HIS A 62 3.81 5.38 -12.16
CA HIS A 62 2.45 5.88 -12.41
C HIS A 62 2.34 7.42 -12.26
N PHE A 63 2.99 8.01 -11.25
CA PHE A 63 2.81 9.42 -10.88
C PHE A 63 4.05 10.30 -11.14
N GLY A 64 5.22 9.71 -11.38
CA GLY A 64 6.48 10.42 -11.56
C GLY A 64 7.14 10.83 -10.23
N PRO A 65 8.13 11.74 -10.25
CA PRO A 65 8.85 12.21 -9.06
C PRO A 65 8.04 13.16 -8.15
N GLY A 66 6.77 13.43 -8.45
CA GLY A 66 5.90 14.33 -7.68
C GLY A 66 4.79 13.59 -6.93
N PRO A 67 4.14 14.24 -5.94
CA PRO A 67 3.14 13.62 -5.05
C PRO A 67 1.78 13.31 -5.71
N GLY A 68 1.75 13.07 -7.03
CA GLY A 68 0.52 12.84 -7.81
C GLY A 68 0.27 13.94 -8.85
N THR A 69 -0.94 13.91 -9.44
CA THR A 69 -1.42 14.95 -10.37
C THR A 69 -2.05 16.10 -9.58
N ALA A 70 -2.46 17.18 -10.26
CA ALA A 70 -3.05 18.35 -9.59
C ALA A 70 -4.28 18.01 -8.74
N ASP A 71 -5.06 16.99 -9.14
CA ASP A 71 -6.32 16.62 -8.49
C ASP A 71 -6.24 15.36 -7.60
N PHE A 72 -5.17 14.55 -7.75
CA PHE A 72 -5.00 13.27 -7.09
C PHE A 72 -3.73 13.21 -6.24
N ALA A 73 -3.84 12.79 -4.98
CA ALA A 73 -2.69 12.47 -4.13
C ALA A 73 -2.58 10.97 -3.83
N PHE A 74 -1.35 10.48 -3.82
CA PHE A 74 -1.01 9.13 -3.39
C PHE A 74 -0.09 9.18 -2.18
N ALA A 75 -0.38 8.36 -1.17
CA ALA A 75 0.51 8.11 -0.05
C ALA A 75 0.56 6.61 0.20
N HIS A 76 1.76 6.13 0.48
CA HIS A 76 2.00 4.74 0.81
C HIS A 76 2.71 4.65 2.16
N TRP A 77 2.18 3.79 3.02
CA TRP A 77 2.78 3.44 4.28
C TRP A 77 3.04 1.94 4.35
N HIS A 78 4.31 1.57 4.41
CA HIS A 78 4.69 0.21 4.79
C HIS A 78 4.82 0.12 6.31
N VAL A 79 4.01 -0.73 6.95
CA VAL A 79 4.08 -0.95 8.40
C VAL A 79 5.37 -1.70 8.70
N PRO A 80 6.32 -1.11 9.46
CA PRO A 80 7.55 -1.80 9.78
C PRO A 80 7.27 -2.99 10.71
N ARG A 81 8.11 -4.01 10.58
CA ARG A 81 8.17 -5.12 11.52
C ARG A 81 8.74 -4.57 12.82
N LEU A 82 7.89 -4.38 13.82
CA LEU A 82 8.29 -3.92 15.15
C LEU A 82 8.15 -5.07 16.13
N ASP A 83 9.17 -5.26 16.97
CA ASP A 83 9.12 -6.23 18.06
C ASP A 83 8.04 -5.85 19.09
N ASP A 84 7.83 -4.54 19.29
CA ASP A 84 6.74 -3.97 20.08
C ASP A 84 5.78 -3.14 19.22
N PHE A 85 4.67 -3.76 18.84
CA PHE A 85 3.61 -3.08 18.10
C PHE A 85 2.85 -2.09 19.01
N SER A 86 3.10 -0.79 18.83
CA SER A 86 2.43 0.28 19.58
C SER A 86 1.31 0.95 18.76
N PRO A 87 0.04 0.90 19.22
CA PRO A 87 -1.08 1.58 18.54
C PRO A 87 -0.90 3.10 18.41
N LEU A 88 -0.21 3.75 19.35
CA LEU A 88 0.05 5.18 19.31
C LEU A 88 0.99 5.57 18.17
N TRP A 89 2.03 4.77 17.97
CA TRP A 89 3.01 4.99 16.91
C TRP A 89 2.37 4.84 15.52
N ILE A 90 1.51 3.84 15.36
CA ILE A 90 0.74 3.62 14.12
C ILE A 90 -0.18 4.80 13.83
N ARG A 91 -0.86 5.33 14.86
CA ARG A 91 -1.70 6.51 14.70
C ARG A 91 -0.90 7.70 14.18
N GLN A 92 0.28 7.95 14.75
CA GLN A 92 1.14 9.05 14.31
C GLN A 92 1.65 8.85 12.88
N ALA A 93 2.03 7.62 12.51
CA ALA A 93 2.48 7.30 11.16
C ALA A 93 1.37 7.55 10.14
N ILE A 94 0.17 7.00 10.37
CA ILE A 94 -1.00 7.22 9.49
C ILE A 94 -1.33 8.71 9.37
N VAL A 95 -1.36 9.46 10.47
CA VAL A 95 -1.62 10.91 10.42
C VAL A 95 -0.58 11.64 9.58
N THR A 96 0.69 11.22 9.66
CA THR A 96 1.79 11.82 8.88
C THR A 96 1.59 11.56 7.38
N GLU A 97 1.19 10.35 7.01
CA GLU A 97 0.91 9.99 5.62
C GLU A 97 -0.35 10.69 5.10
N MET A 98 -1.39 10.77 5.92
CA MET A 98 -2.60 11.47 5.56
C MET A 98 -2.37 12.96 5.32
N LYS A 99 -1.47 13.62 6.07
CA LYS A 99 -1.09 15.01 5.80
C LYS A 99 -0.55 15.23 4.39
N LYS A 100 0.08 14.22 3.77
CA LYS A 100 0.54 14.30 2.36
C LYS A 100 -0.62 14.33 1.37
N LEU A 101 -1.78 13.80 1.77
CA LEU A 101 -3.00 13.74 0.96
C LEU A 101 -3.90 14.98 1.09
N ALA A 102 -3.64 15.82 2.09
CA ALA A 102 -4.48 16.98 2.38
C ALA A 102 -4.52 17.97 1.21
N GLY A 103 -5.69 18.56 0.96
CA GLY A 103 -5.88 19.59 -0.06
C GLY A 103 -6.11 19.07 -1.48
N ARG A 104 -6.15 17.74 -1.70
CA ARG A 104 -6.55 17.14 -2.98
C ARG A 104 -8.01 16.70 -2.97
N ARG A 105 -8.61 16.69 -4.16
CA ARG A 105 -10.01 16.26 -4.35
C ARG A 105 -10.13 14.75 -4.29
N GLU A 106 -9.14 14.04 -4.80
CA GLU A 106 -9.09 12.59 -4.85
C GLU A 106 -7.78 12.13 -4.19
N ALA A 107 -7.85 11.10 -3.36
CA ALA A 107 -6.68 10.61 -2.64
C ALA A 107 -6.75 9.11 -2.39
N LEU A 108 -5.59 8.44 -2.48
CA LEU A 108 -5.42 7.04 -2.14
C LEU A 108 -4.35 6.89 -1.06
N LEU A 109 -4.73 6.28 0.06
CA LEU A 109 -3.81 5.79 1.08
C LEU A 109 -3.66 4.28 0.94
N LEU A 110 -2.46 3.83 0.60
CA LEU A 110 -2.12 2.42 0.58
C LEU A 110 -1.31 2.05 1.82
N VAL A 111 -1.81 1.09 2.60
CA VAL A 111 -1.12 0.55 3.78
C VAL A 111 -0.72 -0.88 3.48
N THR A 112 0.57 -1.20 3.54
CA THR A 112 1.08 -2.56 3.30
C THR A 112 1.81 -3.11 4.51
N GLY A 113 1.83 -4.43 4.69
CA GLY A 113 2.67 -5.06 5.71
C GLY A 113 2.02 -5.16 7.09
N LEU A 114 0.76 -4.73 7.26
CA LEU A 114 0.09 -4.71 8.55
C LEU A 114 -0.03 -6.11 9.16
N ARG A 115 -0.31 -7.12 8.34
CA ARG A 115 -0.44 -8.50 8.82
C ARG A 115 0.89 -9.04 9.35
N GLN A 116 1.99 -8.76 8.64
CA GLN A 116 3.35 -9.16 9.03
C GLN A 116 3.82 -8.42 10.28
N ALA A 117 3.40 -7.16 10.46
CA ALA A 117 3.69 -6.39 11.66
C ALA A 117 2.94 -6.91 12.90
N VAL A 118 1.70 -7.38 12.75
CA VAL A 118 0.92 -7.97 13.86
C VAL A 118 1.33 -9.42 14.14
N CYS A 119 1.71 -10.16 13.10
CA CYS A 119 2.11 -11.55 13.19
C CYS A 119 3.37 -11.78 12.35
N ALA A 120 4.51 -11.74 13.03
CA ALA A 120 5.80 -12.07 12.43
C ALA A 120 5.80 -13.48 11.82
N GLU A 121 6.66 -13.70 10.83
CA GLU A 121 6.84 -15.01 10.21
C GLU A 121 7.23 -16.07 11.25
N GLY A 122 6.64 -17.27 11.11
CA GLY A 122 6.85 -18.37 12.04
C GLY A 122 5.99 -18.33 13.31
N CYS A 123 5.24 -17.23 13.55
CA CYS A 123 4.38 -17.11 14.71
C CYS A 123 2.91 -17.48 14.39
N TYR A 124 2.17 -18.02 15.36
CA TYR A 124 0.77 -18.45 15.16
C TYR A 124 -0.23 -17.28 15.14
N TRP A 125 -1.21 -17.36 14.26
CA TRP A 125 -2.33 -16.41 14.26
C TRP A 125 -3.28 -16.71 15.43
N THR A 126 -3.19 -15.92 16.50
CA THR A 126 -4.04 -16.07 17.70
C THR A 126 -5.22 -15.11 17.66
N LYS A 127 -6.27 -15.39 18.44
CA LYS A 127 -7.42 -14.48 18.60
C LYS A 127 -7.01 -13.08 19.08
N GLN A 128 -5.96 -12.99 19.90
CA GLN A 128 -5.42 -11.72 20.36
C GLN A 128 -4.79 -10.92 19.20
N ARG A 129 -4.00 -11.57 18.35
CA ARG A 129 -3.42 -10.96 17.15
C ARG A 129 -4.48 -10.55 16.13
N GLU A 130 -5.50 -11.37 15.94
CA GLU A 130 -6.66 -11.01 15.13
C GLU A 130 -7.34 -9.75 15.66
N ALA A 131 -7.63 -9.70 16.96
CA ALA A 131 -8.25 -8.52 17.59
C ALA A 131 -7.38 -7.27 17.44
N GLN A 132 -6.06 -7.41 17.52
CA GLN A 132 -5.10 -6.32 17.32
C GLN A 132 -5.06 -5.84 15.87
N TYR A 133 -5.04 -6.75 14.90
CA TYR A 133 -5.15 -6.45 13.48
C TYR A 133 -6.45 -5.70 13.16
N GLN A 134 -7.59 -6.23 13.61
CA GLN A 134 -8.89 -5.60 13.39
C GLN A 134 -9.02 -4.24 14.09
N ARG A 135 -8.44 -4.10 15.28
CA ARG A 135 -8.37 -2.81 15.98
C ARG A 135 -7.63 -1.78 15.13
N VAL A 136 -6.44 -2.10 14.62
CA VAL A 136 -5.68 -1.15 13.81
C VAL A 136 -6.39 -0.81 12.51
N ARG A 137 -6.96 -1.81 11.85
CA ARG A 137 -7.77 -1.59 10.64
C ARG A 137 -8.95 -0.66 10.91
N GLY A 138 -9.74 -0.92 11.95
CA GLY A 138 -10.87 -0.06 12.33
C GLY A 138 -10.44 1.36 12.72
N TRP A 139 -9.23 1.54 13.26
CA TRP A 139 -8.67 2.86 13.54
C TRP A 139 -8.27 3.60 12.26
N ILE A 140 -7.64 2.92 11.31
CA ILE A 140 -7.32 3.49 10.00
C ILE A 140 -8.60 3.94 9.30
N ASP A 141 -9.63 3.09 9.30
CA ASP A 141 -10.94 3.41 8.71
C ASP A 141 -11.58 4.62 9.39
N ALA A 142 -11.62 4.65 10.73
CA ALA A 142 -12.18 5.78 11.47
C ALA A 142 -11.44 7.09 11.21
N LEU A 143 -10.11 7.04 11.10
CA LEU A 143 -9.28 8.22 10.84
C LEU A 143 -9.48 8.73 9.42
N ALA A 144 -9.59 7.82 8.45
CA ALA A 144 -9.94 8.14 7.07
C ALA A 144 -11.32 8.82 6.98
N CYS A 145 -12.33 8.26 7.64
CA CYS A 145 -13.68 8.85 7.69
C CYS A 145 -13.70 10.24 8.32
N ALA A 146 -12.92 10.46 9.39
CA ALA A 146 -12.85 11.76 10.06
C ALA A 146 -12.15 12.84 9.22
N TRP A 147 -11.26 12.43 8.32
CA TRP A 147 -10.48 13.33 7.46
C TRP A 147 -11.10 13.59 6.10
N ALA A 148 -11.98 12.71 5.63
CA ALA A 148 -12.73 12.93 4.40
C ALA A 148 -13.57 14.20 4.54
N THR A 149 -13.15 15.28 3.89
CA THR A 149 -13.91 16.53 3.81
C THR A 149 -15.04 16.37 2.80
N ARG A 150 -16.11 17.17 2.95
CA ARG A 150 -17.29 17.14 2.08
C ARG A 150 -16.86 17.46 0.62
N GLY A 151 -16.87 16.45 -0.25
CA GLY A 151 -16.44 16.56 -1.65
C GLY A 151 -15.10 15.90 -1.98
N SER A 152 -14.34 15.49 -0.97
CA SER A 152 -13.13 14.68 -1.17
C SER A 152 -13.47 13.19 -1.31
N ARG A 153 -12.80 12.49 -2.23
CA ARG A 153 -12.85 11.03 -2.38
C ARG A 153 -11.55 10.44 -1.87
N LEU A 154 -11.57 9.98 -0.62
CA LEU A 154 -10.45 9.26 0.00
C LEU A 154 -10.73 7.76 -0.06
N GLU A 155 -9.85 7.03 -0.73
CA GLU A 155 -9.83 5.56 -0.68
C GLU A 155 -8.68 5.09 0.20
N VAL A 156 -8.96 4.10 1.05
CA VAL A 156 -7.94 3.47 1.89
C VAL A 156 -7.92 1.98 1.63
N VAL A 157 -6.73 1.48 1.30
CA VAL A 157 -6.52 0.08 0.94
C VAL A 157 -5.45 -0.49 1.87
N VAL A 158 -5.78 -1.57 2.58
CA VAL A 158 -4.88 -2.25 3.52
C VAL A 158 -4.56 -3.65 2.99
N LEU A 159 -3.28 -3.94 2.74
CA LEU A 159 -2.77 -5.20 2.16
C LEU A 159 -1.78 -5.93 3.07
#